data_AF-A0A3S5ISS2-F1
#
_entry.id   AF-A0A3S5ISS2-F1
#
_cell.length_a   1.000
_cell.length_b   1.000
_cell.length_c   1.000
_cell.angle_alpha   90.00
_cell.angle_beta   90.00
_cell.angle_gamma   90.00
#
_symmetry.space_group_name_H-M   'P 1'
#
loop_
_entity.id
_entity.type
_entity.pdbx_description
1 polymer ?
#
loop_
_entity_poly.entity_id
_entity_poly.type
_entity_poly.pdbx_seq_one_letter_code
_entity_poly.pdbx_strand_id
1 'polypeptide(L)'
;MAMTRSTCLISNPLWGELCPFFFLGGSPHRSLSLAQSEARGKQKQQENKQLGPGLWLMLNGAWLLADLDGTLLSTPHKAKGQYQSLEESPCFAVIKRWLLNGGSLCIVTTADTRVFDQVYAPLRSILRDADGRNGSGELLLSLYTGALLYRCTVNDVEVVREYTEAMHCATREAVELAELYGLPLKQVYVPKVGLDGTTRPLLTKCVKGTCFSVDTSRALLAQLEEIFISLLEKTLGGDRVFLAALEHLSARYKEMWRLLLGYLEAQCRRHGPPSASAAEAVAWKCDFLRQRRCLFTELGIIRVELAESPVLPLATTERNASEESTQLTSKCVSRSLDDDSELSRRFAREMILLLCPGSRCSHDDHDQVSGCGPQRNGDVAQVIFLGLPIRLFTCLFQRHFEAFARLGVTAMPQPNSVVFSKMGISKSTTIRYLVGPALLSGHAGVPRQQQRGKASSLRGVVNLTRAVAIGDNPHTTDYELTVFPRLPFVSVEIAAKRRRRHTRISASAVVQTTPRQGLLMDDRLLKNLLYVGGEEDGSAMFLTGLMDRLRVPSLGGTRREALGPSAEPATFASAVAGAAAEAFARMSGCSSHL
;
A
#
# COMPACT_ATOMS: atom_id res chain seq x y z
N MET A 1 -27.83 -22.06 31.99
CA MET A 1 -27.41 -21.64 30.63
C MET A 1 -26.61 -20.36 30.78
N ALA A 2 -25.28 -20.49 30.84
CA ALA A 2 -24.38 -19.38 31.13
C ALA A 2 -23.99 -18.65 29.83
N MET A 3 -24.37 -17.37 29.73
CA MET A 3 -23.82 -16.45 28.73
C MET A 3 -22.38 -16.11 29.12
N THR A 4 -21.42 -16.63 28.39
CA THR A 4 -20.02 -16.21 28.47
C THR A 4 -19.85 -14.86 27.79
N ARG A 5 -19.37 -13.86 28.56
CA ARG A 5 -18.90 -12.57 28.08
C ARG A 5 -17.78 -12.79 27.06
N SER A 6 -18.07 -12.55 25.79
CA SER A 6 -17.04 -12.49 24.74
C SER A 6 -16.33 -11.14 24.81
N THR A 7 -15.04 -11.19 25.11
CA THR A 7 -14.11 -10.07 25.05
C THR A 7 -13.95 -9.63 23.60
N CYS A 8 -14.45 -8.43 23.30
CA CYS A 8 -14.34 -7.82 21.98
C CYS A 8 -12.86 -7.50 21.71
N LEU A 9 -12.24 -8.24 20.78
CA LEU A 9 -10.89 -8.05 20.28
C LEU A 9 -10.84 -6.86 19.31
N ILE A 10 -10.88 -5.63 19.82
CA ILE A 10 -10.43 -4.44 19.08
C ILE A 10 -9.67 -3.56 20.07
N SER A 11 -8.39 -3.36 19.82
CA SER A 11 -7.50 -2.51 20.60
C SER A 11 -8.05 -1.09 20.74
N ASN A 12 -8.43 -0.70 21.95
CA ASN A 12 -8.78 0.67 22.35
C ASN A 12 -7.61 1.64 22.15
N PRO A 13 -7.87 2.86 21.66
CA PRO A 13 -7.05 4.01 22.02
C PRO A 13 -7.94 5.13 22.56
N LEU A 14 -8.06 5.21 23.88
CA LEU A 14 -8.27 6.45 24.63
C LEU A 14 -7.10 6.42 25.64
N TRP A 15 -6.26 7.44 25.80
CA TRP A 15 -6.53 8.70 26.47
C TRP A 15 -5.54 9.79 26.00
N GLY A 16 -5.99 11.05 26.06
CA GLY A 16 -5.17 12.24 25.92
C GLY A 16 -4.86 12.92 27.26
N GLU A 17 -3.93 13.89 27.18
CA GLU A 17 -3.61 15.01 28.10
C GLU A 17 -2.33 14.94 28.99
N LEU A 18 -1.37 15.81 28.57
CA LEU A 18 -0.69 16.92 29.28
C LEU A 18 0.13 16.74 30.60
N CYS A 19 1.45 17.01 30.45
CA CYS A 19 2.41 17.75 31.34
C CYS A 19 2.91 17.13 32.68
N PRO A 20 3.97 17.66 33.35
CA PRO A 20 5.31 18.10 32.91
C PRO A 20 6.49 17.52 33.77
N PHE A 21 7.73 17.92 33.43
CA PHE A 21 9.06 17.75 34.08
C PHE A 21 9.16 17.40 35.60
N PHE A 22 10.07 16.47 35.98
CA PHE A 22 11.37 16.77 36.67
C PHE A 22 12.17 15.51 37.16
N PHE A 23 13.50 15.71 37.22
CA PHE A 23 14.57 15.14 38.07
C PHE A 23 15.44 13.89 37.71
N LEU A 24 16.75 14.22 37.77
CA LEU A 24 18.07 13.55 37.78
C LEU A 24 18.23 12.05 38.12
N GLY A 25 19.29 11.47 37.54
CA GLY A 25 20.21 10.62 38.32
C GLY A 25 20.88 9.45 37.58
N GLY A 26 22.22 9.48 37.47
CA GLY A 26 23.07 8.31 37.68
C GLY A 26 23.57 7.53 36.46
N SER A 27 24.77 7.88 35.97
CA SER A 27 25.66 6.92 35.30
C SER A 27 26.28 5.97 36.33
N PRO A 28 26.62 4.73 35.93
CA PRO A 28 28.04 4.41 35.98
C PRO A 28 28.58 3.61 34.78
N HIS A 29 29.86 3.88 34.54
CA HIS A 29 30.83 3.14 33.74
C HIS A 29 30.63 1.61 33.70
N ARG A 30 30.91 1.03 32.52
CA ARG A 30 31.80 -0.14 32.41
C ARG A 30 32.50 -0.17 31.05
N SER A 31 33.77 0.13 31.10
CA SER A 31 34.82 -0.23 30.15
C SER A 31 34.99 -1.75 30.14
N LEU A 32 35.01 -2.37 28.95
CA LEU A 32 35.69 -3.65 28.69
C LEU A 32 35.67 -4.00 27.18
N SER A 33 36.87 -3.99 26.60
CA SER A 33 37.44 -5.04 25.74
C SER A 33 38.08 -4.53 24.45
N LEU A 34 39.38 -4.24 24.56
CA LEU A 34 40.29 -4.00 23.45
C LEU A 34 40.73 -5.32 22.74
N ALA A 35 40.14 -6.46 23.10
CA ALA A 35 40.58 -7.79 22.65
C ALA A 35 39.77 -8.38 21.46
N GLN A 36 38.73 -7.68 20.98
CA GLN A 36 37.95 -8.11 19.79
C GLN A 36 38.44 -7.50 18.47
N SER A 37 39.46 -6.65 18.51
CA SER A 37 40.02 -5.94 17.34
C SER A 37 40.88 -6.85 16.46
N GLU A 38 41.72 -7.70 17.04
CA GLU A 38 42.75 -8.43 16.28
C GLU A 38 42.23 -9.70 15.57
N ALA A 39 41.15 -10.31 16.06
CA ALA A 39 40.53 -11.47 15.40
C ALA A 39 39.76 -11.09 14.12
N ARG A 40 39.27 -9.85 14.01
CA ARG A 40 38.56 -9.35 12.80
C ARG A 40 39.51 -8.98 11.66
N GLY A 41 40.78 -8.71 11.94
CA GLY A 41 41.77 -8.33 10.92
C GLY A 41 42.17 -9.48 9.99
N LYS A 42 42.29 -10.71 10.51
CA LYS A 42 42.75 -11.88 9.73
C LYS A 42 41.64 -12.49 8.85
N GLN A 43 40.38 -12.39 9.27
CA GLN A 43 39.25 -12.92 8.49
C GLN A 43 38.94 -12.06 7.24
N LYS A 44 39.16 -10.75 7.29
CA LYS A 44 39.03 -9.83 6.14
C LYS A 44 40.06 -10.05 5.04
N GLN A 45 41.25 -10.58 5.35
CA GLN A 45 42.29 -10.81 4.35
C GLN A 45 42.11 -12.13 3.57
N GLN A 46 41.34 -13.08 4.09
CA GLN A 46 41.15 -14.38 3.44
C GLN A 46 39.96 -14.39 2.46
N GLU A 47 38.92 -13.59 2.69
CA GLU A 47 37.78 -13.45 1.76
C GLU A 47 38.12 -12.67 0.47
N ASN A 48 39.15 -11.82 0.48
CA ASN A 48 39.52 -11.02 -0.70
C ASN A 48 40.38 -11.75 -1.74
N LYS A 49 40.79 -13.00 -1.49
CA LYS A 49 41.71 -13.76 -2.39
C LYS A 49 41.03 -14.67 -3.43
N GLN A 50 39.69 -14.78 -3.47
CA GLN A 50 39.02 -15.82 -4.28
C GLN A 50 38.30 -15.35 -5.55
N LEU A 51 38.24 -14.06 -5.86
CA LEU A 51 37.66 -13.59 -7.12
C LEU A 51 38.72 -12.80 -7.88
N GLY A 52 39.15 -13.32 -9.04
CA GLY A 52 40.07 -12.63 -9.92
C GLY A 52 39.58 -11.20 -10.21
N PRO A 53 40.50 -10.23 -10.35
CA PRO A 53 40.14 -8.85 -10.64
C PRO A 53 39.36 -8.79 -11.97
N GLY A 54 38.05 -8.57 -11.90
CA GLY A 54 37.20 -8.33 -13.08
C GLY A 54 35.89 -9.14 -13.18
N LEU A 55 35.56 -10.01 -12.22
CA LEU A 55 34.26 -10.70 -12.26
C LEU A 55 33.16 -9.83 -11.61
N TRP A 56 32.28 -9.28 -12.45
CA TRP A 56 31.10 -8.52 -12.02
C TRP A 56 29.91 -9.47 -11.80
N LEU A 57 29.15 -9.27 -10.72
CA LEU A 57 27.95 -10.07 -10.45
C LEU A 57 26.74 -9.44 -11.13
N MET A 58 25.96 -10.28 -11.81
CA MET A 58 24.67 -9.90 -12.37
C MET A 58 23.57 -10.11 -11.33
N LEU A 59 22.57 -9.24 -11.33
CA LEU A 59 21.43 -9.32 -10.42
C LEU A 59 20.29 -10.22 -10.95
N ASN A 60 20.54 -11.00 -12.00
CA ASN A 60 19.56 -11.93 -12.57
C ASN A 60 18.98 -12.83 -11.48
N GLY A 61 17.66 -12.77 -11.28
CA GLY A 61 16.93 -13.54 -10.25
C GLY A 61 16.96 -12.92 -8.85
N ALA A 62 17.61 -11.78 -8.65
CA ALA A 62 17.51 -10.99 -7.43
C ALA A 62 16.25 -10.10 -7.48
N TRP A 63 15.55 -9.99 -6.36
CA TRP A 63 14.30 -9.24 -6.24
C TRP A 63 14.34 -8.21 -5.13
N LEU A 64 13.93 -6.99 -5.45
CA LEU A 64 13.62 -5.95 -4.49
C LEU A 64 12.09 -5.85 -4.35
N LEU A 65 11.56 -6.08 -3.15
CA LEU A 65 10.13 -5.99 -2.83
C LEU A 65 9.91 -4.75 -1.96
N ALA A 66 9.37 -3.67 -2.53
CA ALA A 66 9.37 -2.38 -1.85
C ALA A 66 7.96 -1.86 -1.61
N ASP A 67 7.74 -1.22 -0.47
CA ASP A 67 6.67 -0.21 -0.38
C ASP A 67 7.04 1.05 -1.19
N LEU A 68 6.10 1.99 -1.37
CA LEU A 68 6.30 3.22 -2.15
C LEU A 68 6.47 4.46 -1.27
N ASP A 69 5.41 4.92 -0.62
CA ASP A 69 5.37 6.22 0.06
C ASP A 69 6.06 6.16 1.43
N GLY A 70 7.04 7.02 1.66
CA GLY A 70 7.93 6.96 2.83
C GLY A 70 9.09 5.97 2.68
N THR A 71 9.11 5.19 1.59
CA THR A 71 10.10 4.16 1.32
C THR A 71 10.97 4.50 0.11
N LEU A 72 10.37 4.60 -1.08
CA LEU A 72 11.06 4.98 -2.32
C LEU A 72 10.76 6.42 -2.72
N LEU A 73 9.62 6.96 -2.31
CA LEU A 73 9.20 8.34 -2.53
C LEU A 73 8.87 9.00 -1.20
N SER A 74 8.94 10.33 -1.14
CA SER A 74 8.41 11.07 0.00
C SER A 74 6.90 10.84 0.16
N THR A 75 6.43 10.70 1.39
CA THR A 75 4.98 10.64 1.64
C THR A 75 4.31 11.95 1.18
N PRO A 76 3.03 11.93 0.75
CA PRO A 76 2.33 13.15 0.34
C PRO A 76 2.32 14.22 1.45
N HIS A 77 2.27 13.81 2.71
CA HIS A 77 2.38 14.74 3.85
C HIS A 77 3.74 15.48 3.86
N LYS A 78 4.84 14.76 3.64
CA LYS A 78 6.20 15.33 3.54
C LYS A 78 6.35 16.21 2.29
N ALA A 79 5.71 15.83 1.19
CA ALA A 79 5.69 16.54 -0.07
C ALA A 79 4.58 17.61 -0.20
N LYS A 80 4.06 18.15 0.91
CA LYS A 80 3.04 19.24 0.92
C LYS A 80 1.78 18.93 0.08
N GLY A 81 1.36 17.68 0.08
CA GLY A 81 0.20 17.18 -0.64
C GLY A 81 0.48 16.76 -2.09
N GLN A 82 1.72 16.90 -2.58
CA GLN A 82 2.10 16.51 -3.92
C GLN A 82 2.50 15.03 -3.99
N TYR A 83 2.33 14.44 -5.16
CA TYR A 83 2.76 13.10 -5.51
C TYR A 83 4.01 13.20 -6.40
N GLN A 84 5.19 13.15 -5.79
CA GLN A 84 6.46 13.37 -6.49
C GLN A 84 6.82 12.22 -7.45
N SER A 85 7.49 12.56 -8.55
CA SER A 85 8.09 11.59 -9.46
C SER A 85 9.29 10.89 -8.79
N LEU A 86 9.55 9.64 -9.17
CA LEU A 86 10.74 8.92 -8.76
C LEU A 86 12.01 9.64 -9.20
N GLU A 87 11.99 10.42 -10.29
CA GLU A 87 13.15 11.22 -10.73
C GLU A 87 13.61 12.24 -9.69
N GLU A 88 12.68 12.70 -8.84
CA GLU A 88 12.96 13.64 -7.75
C GLU A 88 13.46 12.93 -6.49
N SER A 89 13.37 11.60 -6.43
CA SER A 89 13.77 10.80 -5.28
C SER A 89 15.26 10.46 -5.28
N PRO A 90 15.92 10.42 -4.10
CA PRO A 90 17.29 9.91 -3.98
C PRO A 90 17.42 8.44 -4.42
N CYS A 91 16.30 7.70 -4.50
CA CYS A 91 16.29 6.31 -4.94
C CYS A 91 16.39 6.14 -6.47
N PHE A 92 16.19 7.19 -7.27
CA PHE A 92 16.10 7.06 -8.74
C PHE A 92 17.30 6.38 -9.37
N ALA A 93 18.50 6.93 -9.13
CA ALA A 93 19.73 6.48 -9.76
C ALA A 93 20.07 5.03 -9.37
N VAL A 94 19.83 4.66 -8.12
CA VAL A 94 20.14 3.31 -7.62
C VAL A 94 19.11 2.27 -8.09
N ILE A 95 17.83 2.62 -8.19
CA ILE A 95 16.80 1.74 -8.79
C ILE A 95 17.07 1.54 -10.28
N LYS A 96 17.42 2.61 -11.00
CA LYS A 96 17.84 2.54 -12.41
C LYS A 96 19.05 1.62 -12.58
N ARG A 97 20.06 1.73 -11.70
CA ARG A 97 21.22 0.82 -11.66
C ARG A 97 20.81 -0.63 -11.36
N TRP A 98 19.91 -0.85 -10.41
CA TRP A 98 19.39 -2.19 -10.07
C TRP A 98 18.74 -2.87 -11.29
N LEU A 99 17.80 -2.18 -11.94
CA LEU A 99 17.09 -2.68 -13.10
C LEU A 99 18.03 -2.90 -14.29
N LEU A 100 18.91 -1.96 -14.64
CA LEU A 100 19.81 -2.13 -15.78
C LEU A 100 20.83 -3.27 -15.62
N ASN A 101 21.06 -3.75 -14.39
CA ASN A 101 21.94 -4.89 -14.11
C ASN A 101 21.18 -6.22 -13.90
N GLY A 102 19.91 -6.28 -14.34
CA GLY A 102 19.09 -7.50 -14.37
C GLY A 102 18.29 -7.79 -13.08
N GLY A 103 18.38 -6.92 -12.08
CA GLY A 103 17.65 -7.06 -10.81
C GLY A 103 16.20 -6.65 -10.98
N SER A 104 15.26 -7.42 -10.44
CA SER A 104 13.82 -7.15 -10.58
C SER A 104 13.26 -6.38 -9.39
N LEU A 105 12.24 -5.56 -9.61
CA LEU A 105 11.58 -4.72 -8.62
C LEU A 105 10.08 -5.00 -8.62
N CYS A 106 9.52 -5.31 -7.46
CA CYS A 106 8.07 -5.32 -7.25
C CYS A 106 7.72 -4.27 -6.20
N ILE A 107 6.97 -3.25 -6.60
CA ILE A 107 6.43 -2.26 -5.66
C ILE A 107 5.06 -2.75 -5.20
N VAL A 108 4.84 -2.79 -3.88
CA VAL A 108 3.58 -3.24 -3.26
C VAL A 108 3.03 -2.11 -2.41
N THR A 109 2.00 -1.42 -2.91
CA THR A 109 1.52 -0.17 -2.34
C THR A 109 -0.01 -0.14 -2.18
N THR A 110 -0.49 0.75 -1.32
CA THR A 110 -1.91 1.10 -1.19
C THR A 110 -2.33 2.18 -2.19
N ALA A 111 -1.37 2.78 -2.90
CA ALA A 111 -1.62 3.80 -3.91
C ALA A 111 -2.43 3.25 -5.10
N ASP A 112 -3.08 4.19 -5.78
CA ASP A 112 -3.88 3.98 -6.99
C ASP A 112 -3.00 4.11 -8.25
N THR A 113 -3.61 4.42 -9.39
CA THR A 113 -2.92 4.52 -10.68
C THR A 113 -1.87 5.63 -10.76
N ARG A 114 -1.78 6.56 -9.78
CA ARG A 114 -0.72 7.59 -9.75
C ARG A 114 0.69 7.01 -9.81
N VAL A 115 0.86 5.75 -9.41
CA VAL A 115 2.14 5.05 -9.42
C VAL A 115 2.69 4.92 -10.83
N PHE A 116 1.85 4.95 -11.87
CA PHE A 116 2.33 4.93 -13.24
C PHE A 116 3.13 6.21 -13.57
N ASP A 117 2.63 7.37 -13.20
CA ASP A 117 3.32 8.64 -13.43
C ASP A 117 4.53 8.77 -12.52
N GLN A 118 4.38 8.36 -11.25
CA GLN A 118 5.46 8.49 -10.27
C GLN A 118 6.61 7.52 -10.51
N VAL A 119 6.37 6.30 -11.00
CA VAL A 119 7.39 5.24 -11.09
C VAL A 119 7.57 4.72 -12.49
N TYR A 120 6.49 4.31 -13.15
CA TYR A 120 6.60 3.66 -14.46
C TYR A 120 7.15 4.62 -15.51
N ALA A 121 6.60 5.83 -15.64
CA ALA A 121 7.03 6.80 -16.64
C ALA A 121 8.55 7.11 -16.56
N PRO A 122 9.12 7.42 -15.38
CA PRO A 122 10.58 7.59 -15.21
C PRO A 122 11.45 6.39 -15.58
N LEU A 123 10.94 5.17 -15.37
CA LEU A 123 11.69 3.93 -15.57
C LEU A 123 11.42 3.27 -16.93
N ARG A 124 10.36 3.67 -17.65
CA ARG A 124 9.86 3.01 -18.85
C ARG A 124 10.95 2.72 -19.87
N SER A 125 11.80 3.73 -20.15
CA SER A 125 12.84 3.66 -21.19
C SER A 125 13.92 2.60 -20.94
N ILE A 126 14.07 2.12 -19.70
CA ILE A 126 15.09 1.12 -19.32
C ILE A 126 14.49 -0.29 -19.11
N LEU A 127 13.17 -0.45 -19.22
CA LEU A 127 12.52 -1.73 -18.97
C LEU A 127 12.74 -2.73 -20.12
N ARG A 128 12.47 -4.01 -19.82
CA ARG A 128 12.42 -5.06 -20.85
C ARG A 128 11.28 -4.78 -21.84
N ASP A 129 11.50 -5.13 -23.10
CA ASP A 129 10.40 -5.33 -24.03
C ASP A 129 9.65 -6.64 -23.71
N ALA A 130 8.52 -6.86 -24.37
CA ALA A 130 7.72 -8.07 -24.19
C ALA A 130 8.50 -9.36 -24.55
N ASP A 131 9.53 -9.24 -25.39
CA ASP A 131 10.39 -10.34 -25.81
C ASP A 131 11.59 -10.59 -24.87
N GLY A 132 11.80 -9.72 -23.87
CA GLY A 132 12.90 -9.82 -22.90
C GLY A 132 14.29 -9.43 -23.42
N ARG A 133 14.41 -8.70 -24.54
CA ARG A 133 15.66 -8.51 -25.30
C ARG A 133 16.65 -7.47 -24.75
N ASN A 134 16.37 -6.83 -23.61
CA ASN A 134 17.21 -5.73 -23.09
C ASN A 134 18.13 -6.08 -21.92
N GLY A 135 18.06 -7.30 -21.35
CA GLY A 135 18.91 -7.68 -20.22
C GLY A 135 18.64 -6.94 -18.90
N SER A 136 17.80 -5.90 -18.89
CA SER A 136 17.29 -5.20 -17.70
C SER A 136 16.52 -6.14 -16.78
N GLY A 137 16.09 -5.72 -15.60
CA GLY A 137 15.19 -6.48 -14.73
C GLY A 137 13.72 -6.28 -15.07
N GLU A 138 12.85 -6.96 -14.31
CA GLU A 138 11.39 -6.76 -14.40
C GLU A 138 10.93 -5.68 -13.41
N LEU A 139 9.95 -4.88 -13.82
CA LEU A 139 9.21 -3.98 -12.93
C LEU A 139 7.77 -4.49 -12.80
N LEU A 140 7.37 -4.79 -11.57
CA LEU A 140 6.00 -5.13 -11.21
C LEU A 140 5.43 -4.05 -10.29
N LEU A 141 4.16 -3.68 -10.51
CA LEU A 141 3.44 -2.74 -9.66
C LEU A 141 2.21 -3.44 -9.08
N SER A 142 2.20 -3.62 -7.78
CA SER A 142 1.09 -4.20 -7.02
C SER A 142 0.34 -3.08 -6.32
N LEU A 143 -0.78 -2.66 -6.90
CA LEU A 143 -1.57 -1.51 -6.44
C LEU A 143 -2.69 -1.94 -5.49
N TYR A 144 -3.36 -0.95 -4.90
CA TYR A 144 -4.60 -1.17 -4.16
C TYR A 144 -4.48 -2.21 -3.03
N THR A 145 -3.37 -2.16 -2.29
CA THR A 145 -3.10 -3.09 -1.19
C THR A 145 -2.96 -4.55 -1.67
N GLY A 146 -2.51 -4.75 -2.91
CA GLY A 146 -2.38 -6.07 -3.51
C GLY A 146 -3.62 -6.55 -4.25
N ALA A 147 -4.63 -5.72 -4.48
CA ALA A 147 -5.78 -6.15 -5.28
C ALA A 147 -5.40 -6.39 -6.76
N LEU A 148 -4.47 -5.60 -7.31
CA LEU A 148 -4.03 -5.74 -8.69
C LEU A 148 -2.51 -5.86 -8.77
N LEU A 149 -2.04 -6.65 -9.74
CA LEU A 149 -0.63 -6.78 -10.08
C LEU A 149 -0.47 -6.44 -11.56
N TYR A 150 0.41 -5.50 -11.84
CA TYR A 150 0.76 -5.07 -13.18
C TYR A 150 2.19 -5.48 -13.52
N ARG A 151 2.39 -5.88 -14.76
CA ARG A 151 3.71 -6.08 -15.37
C ARG A 151 4.01 -4.89 -16.26
N CYS A 152 5.13 -4.22 -16.00
CA CYS A 152 5.57 -3.08 -16.80
C CYS A 152 6.61 -3.50 -17.82
N THR A 153 6.43 -3.05 -19.06
CA THR A 153 7.38 -3.22 -20.16
C THR A 153 7.76 -1.84 -20.72
N VAL A 154 8.71 -1.76 -21.66
CA VAL A 154 9.02 -0.48 -22.33
C VAL A 154 7.83 0.11 -23.09
N ASN A 155 6.90 -0.73 -23.55
CA ASN A 155 5.81 -0.31 -24.42
C ASN A 155 4.48 -0.14 -23.68
N ASP A 156 4.25 -0.93 -22.64
CA ASP A 156 2.93 -1.06 -22.03
C ASP A 156 2.98 -1.53 -20.56
N VAL A 157 1.84 -1.38 -19.88
CA VAL A 157 1.58 -1.86 -18.52
C VAL A 157 0.39 -2.80 -18.54
N GLU A 158 0.64 -4.08 -18.29
CA GLU A 158 -0.37 -5.14 -18.42
C GLU A 158 -0.84 -5.65 -17.06
N VAL A 159 -2.16 -5.79 -16.88
CA VAL A 159 -2.72 -6.47 -15.70
C VAL A 159 -2.43 -7.96 -15.77
N VAL A 160 -1.90 -8.51 -14.68
CA VAL A 160 -1.62 -9.95 -14.54
C VAL A 160 -2.93 -10.67 -14.16
N ARG A 161 -3.76 -10.99 -15.14
CA ARG A 161 -5.08 -11.62 -14.91
C ARG A 161 -5.03 -12.95 -14.14
N GLU A 162 -3.98 -13.74 -14.36
CA GLU A 162 -3.75 -14.97 -13.59
C GLU A 162 -3.67 -14.68 -12.08
N TYR A 163 -3.06 -13.57 -11.69
CA TYR A 163 -2.98 -13.14 -10.29
C TYR A 163 -4.37 -12.78 -9.75
N THR A 164 -5.15 -11.99 -10.49
CA THR A 164 -6.45 -11.50 -10.02
C THR A 164 -7.50 -12.61 -9.92
N GLU A 165 -7.33 -13.70 -10.67
CA GLU A 165 -8.23 -14.86 -10.70
C GLU A 165 -7.78 -16.02 -9.79
N ALA A 166 -6.51 -16.01 -9.35
CA ALA A 166 -5.92 -17.10 -8.58
C ALA A 166 -6.54 -17.32 -7.18
N MET A 167 -6.28 -18.49 -6.61
CA MET A 167 -6.54 -18.78 -5.20
C MET A 167 -5.41 -18.24 -4.33
N HIS A 168 -5.74 -17.43 -3.34
CA HIS A 168 -4.79 -16.78 -2.44
C HIS A 168 -4.99 -17.21 -1.00
N CYS A 169 -3.90 -17.46 -0.26
CA CYS A 169 -3.99 -17.72 1.17
C CYS A 169 -4.50 -16.48 1.90
N ALA A 170 -5.59 -16.63 2.65
CA ALA A 170 -6.13 -15.55 3.47
C ALA A 170 -5.14 -15.22 4.60
N THR A 171 -5.10 -13.95 5.02
CA THR A 171 -4.38 -13.55 6.23
C THR A 171 -5.01 -14.19 7.46
N ARG A 172 -4.25 -14.25 8.55
CA ARG A 172 -4.73 -14.84 9.81
C ARG A 172 -5.95 -14.06 10.32
N GLU A 173 -5.88 -12.74 10.27
CA GLU A 173 -6.92 -11.81 10.70
C GLU A 173 -8.20 -12.01 9.88
N ALA A 174 -8.07 -12.22 8.57
CA ALA A 174 -9.22 -12.51 7.71
C ALA A 174 -9.84 -13.88 8.00
N VAL A 175 -9.03 -14.88 8.38
CA VAL A 175 -9.55 -16.18 8.83
C VAL A 175 -10.33 -16.04 10.13
N GLU A 176 -9.77 -15.33 11.11
CA GLU A 176 -10.42 -15.09 12.41
C GLU A 176 -11.73 -14.30 12.22
N LEU A 177 -11.73 -13.28 11.36
CA LEU A 177 -12.92 -12.49 11.02
C LEU A 177 -13.98 -13.33 10.31
N ALA A 178 -13.56 -14.17 9.35
CA ALA A 178 -14.45 -15.06 8.63
C ALA A 178 -15.08 -16.10 9.56
N GLU A 179 -14.33 -16.67 10.49
CA GLU A 179 -14.86 -17.59 11.50
C GLU A 179 -15.86 -16.90 12.43
N LEU A 180 -15.52 -15.70 12.90
CA LEU A 180 -16.36 -14.91 13.81
C LEU A 180 -17.75 -14.64 13.21
N TYR A 181 -17.82 -14.39 11.89
CA TYR A 181 -19.07 -14.04 11.20
C TYR A 181 -19.63 -15.17 10.32
N GLY A 182 -19.12 -16.40 10.45
CA GLY A 182 -19.64 -17.57 9.73
C GLY A 182 -19.44 -17.53 8.20
N LEU A 183 -18.40 -16.87 7.72
CA LEU A 183 -18.11 -16.71 6.29
C LEU A 183 -17.30 -17.91 5.76
N PRO A 184 -17.78 -18.60 4.72
CA PRO A 184 -17.09 -19.76 4.18
C PRO A 184 -15.83 -19.35 3.42
N LEU A 185 -14.66 -19.70 3.97
CA LEU A 185 -13.40 -19.66 3.23
C LEU A 185 -13.09 -21.02 2.61
N LYS A 186 -12.56 -21.04 1.39
CA LYS A 186 -12.17 -22.29 0.72
C LYS A 186 -10.95 -22.88 1.40
N GLN A 187 -10.95 -24.18 1.67
CA GLN A 187 -9.80 -24.87 2.21
C GLN A 187 -9.00 -25.51 1.08
N VAL A 188 -7.70 -25.24 1.02
CA VAL A 188 -6.80 -25.75 -0.02
C VAL A 188 -5.52 -26.26 0.65
N TYR A 189 -5.01 -27.40 0.19
CA TYR A 189 -3.69 -27.88 0.60
C TYR A 189 -2.61 -27.07 -0.09
N VAL A 190 -1.86 -26.31 0.68
CA VAL A 190 -0.75 -25.49 0.19
C VAL A 190 0.57 -26.13 0.67
N PRO A 191 1.54 -26.37 -0.23
CA PRO A 191 2.85 -26.82 0.18
C PRO A 191 3.52 -25.75 1.06
N LYS A 192 3.86 -26.13 2.29
CA LYS A 192 4.60 -25.29 3.23
C LYS A 192 5.99 -25.87 3.41
N VAL A 193 7.00 -25.05 3.13
CA VAL A 193 8.40 -25.41 3.36
C VAL A 193 8.71 -25.14 4.84
N GLY A 194 9.06 -26.20 5.56
CA GLY A 194 9.53 -26.13 6.94
C GLY A 194 10.89 -25.44 7.06
N LEU A 195 11.30 -25.13 8.29
CA LEU A 195 12.64 -24.60 8.57
C LEU A 195 13.74 -25.59 8.14
N ASP A 196 13.44 -26.89 8.23
CA ASP A 196 14.26 -28.01 7.78
C ASP A 196 14.33 -28.16 6.24
N GLY A 197 13.62 -27.32 5.50
CA GLY A 197 13.53 -27.40 4.04
C GLY A 197 12.55 -28.47 3.53
N THR A 198 11.94 -29.28 4.41
CA THR A 198 10.95 -30.27 3.98
C THR A 198 9.65 -29.58 3.57
N THR A 199 9.08 -29.99 2.45
CA THR A 199 7.78 -29.47 1.99
C THR A 199 6.67 -30.38 2.48
N ARG A 200 5.74 -29.85 3.27
CA ARG A 200 4.58 -30.59 3.76
C ARG A 200 3.29 -29.91 3.30
N PRO A 201 2.25 -30.66 2.87
CA PRO A 201 0.96 -30.06 2.56
C PRO A 201 0.33 -29.54 3.85
N LEU A 202 -0.05 -28.27 3.88
CA LEU A 202 -0.78 -27.64 4.96
C LEU A 202 -2.16 -27.21 4.47
N LEU A 203 -3.21 -27.70 5.11
CA LEU A 203 -4.57 -27.24 4.86
C LEU A 203 -4.69 -25.77 5.29
N THR A 204 -4.90 -24.89 4.33
CA THR A 204 -4.94 -23.44 4.52
C THR A 204 -6.26 -22.88 4.02
N LYS A 205 -6.79 -21.86 4.70
CA LYS A 205 -7.97 -21.12 4.24
C LYS A 205 -7.56 -20.08 3.20
N CYS A 206 -8.28 -20.07 2.10
CA CYS A 206 -7.98 -19.28 0.92
C CYS A 206 -9.21 -18.52 0.41
N VAL A 207 -8.94 -17.41 -0.28
CA VAL A 207 -9.92 -16.61 -1.00
C VAL A 207 -9.70 -16.75 -2.51
N LYS A 208 -10.78 -16.78 -3.29
CA LYS A 208 -10.71 -16.84 -4.76
C LYS A 208 -10.65 -15.42 -5.31
N GLY A 209 -9.61 -15.11 -6.06
CA GLY A 209 -9.38 -13.83 -6.71
C GLY A 209 -9.17 -12.67 -5.73
N THR A 210 -8.73 -11.52 -6.25
CA THR A 210 -8.26 -10.39 -5.43
C THR A 210 -9.22 -9.20 -5.39
N CYS A 211 -10.17 -9.14 -6.32
CA CYS A 211 -11.19 -8.09 -6.42
C CYS A 211 -12.57 -8.58 -5.96
N PHE A 212 -13.49 -7.65 -5.67
CA PHE A 212 -14.88 -7.96 -5.32
C PHE A 212 -15.85 -7.44 -6.38
N SER A 213 -17.08 -7.98 -6.37
CA SER A 213 -18.06 -7.70 -7.42
C SER A 213 -18.63 -6.27 -7.34
N VAL A 214 -19.18 -5.78 -8.46
CA VAL A 214 -19.96 -4.53 -8.48
C VAL A 214 -21.13 -4.57 -7.49
N ASP A 215 -21.81 -5.71 -7.35
CA ASP A 215 -22.94 -5.83 -6.40
C ASP A 215 -22.49 -5.68 -4.95
N THR A 216 -21.34 -6.28 -4.60
CA THR A 216 -20.67 -6.08 -3.31
C THR A 216 -20.34 -4.60 -3.12
N SER A 217 -19.80 -3.94 -4.15
CA SER A 217 -19.48 -2.51 -4.11
C SER A 217 -20.73 -1.66 -3.90
N ARG A 218 -21.83 -1.90 -4.61
CA ARG A 218 -23.10 -1.17 -4.44
C ARG A 218 -23.65 -1.30 -3.03
N ALA A 219 -23.63 -2.51 -2.47
CA ALA A 219 -24.04 -2.75 -1.10
C ALA A 219 -23.12 -2.06 -0.08
N LEU A 220 -21.81 -2.03 -0.33
CA LEU A 220 -20.84 -1.29 0.47
C LEU A 220 -21.10 0.22 0.40
N LEU A 221 -21.29 0.79 -0.80
CA LEU A 221 -21.57 2.21 -0.99
C LEU A 221 -22.77 2.65 -0.16
N ALA A 222 -23.88 1.92 -0.21
CA ALA A 222 -25.06 2.23 0.60
C ALA A 222 -24.76 2.31 2.11
N GLN A 223 -23.86 1.48 2.64
CA GLN A 223 -23.42 1.57 4.04
C GLN A 223 -22.54 2.80 4.30
N LEU A 224 -21.63 3.12 3.38
CA LEU A 224 -20.72 4.26 3.52
C LEU A 224 -21.45 5.60 3.42
N GLU A 225 -22.46 5.69 2.56
CA GLU A 225 -23.34 6.85 2.44
C GLU A 225 -24.04 7.15 3.77
N GLU A 226 -24.61 6.14 4.43
CA GLU A 226 -25.23 6.30 5.74
C GLU A 226 -24.23 6.71 6.83
N ILE A 227 -23.03 6.13 6.81
CA ILE A 227 -21.96 6.52 7.74
C ILE A 227 -21.56 7.98 7.53
N PHE A 228 -21.47 8.44 6.27
CA PHE A 228 -21.15 9.83 5.97
C PHE A 228 -22.25 10.79 6.43
N ILE A 229 -23.52 10.43 6.20
CA ILE A 229 -24.65 11.23 6.70
C ILE A 229 -24.63 11.30 8.23
N SER A 230 -24.34 10.21 8.93
CA SER A 230 -24.23 10.22 10.39
C SER A 230 -23.07 11.09 10.88
N LEU A 231 -21.91 11.01 10.22
CA LEU A 231 -20.78 11.90 10.48
C LEU A 231 -21.17 13.37 10.30
N LEU A 232 -21.81 13.71 9.18
CA LEU A 232 -22.27 15.06 8.89
C LEU A 232 -23.28 15.57 9.91
N GLU A 233 -24.26 14.75 10.30
CA GLU A 233 -25.26 15.09 11.30
C GLU A 233 -24.62 15.48 12.64
N LYS A 234 -23.64 14.69 13.10
CA LYS A 234 -22.88 14.97 14.32
C LYS A 234 -22.04 16.25 14.22
N THR A 235 -21.39 16.46 13.07
CA THR A 235 -20.61 17.67 12.81
C THR A 235 -21.50 18.92 12.79
N LEU A 236 -22.60 18.89 12.04
CA LEU A 236 -23.56 20.01 11.95
C LEU A 236 -24.27 20.28 13.29
N GLY A 237 -24.53 19.23 14.07
CA GLY A 237 -25.09 19.32 15.42
C GLY A 237 -24.12 19.87 16.48
N GLY A 238 -22.87 20.17 16.11
CA GLY A 238 -21.88 20.76 17.01
C GLY A 238 -21.26 19.77 18.00
N ASP A 239 -21.23 18.47 17.68
CA ASP A 239 -20.59 17.48 18.54
C ASP A 239 -19.08 17.78 18.67
N ARG A 240 -18.64 18.07 19.90
CA ARG A 240 -17.28 18.50 20.21
C ARG A 240 -16.22 17.47 19.82
N VAL A 241 -16.52 16.18 19.96
CA VAL A 241 -15.57 15.10 19.64
C VAL A 241 -15.34 15.05 18.13
N PHE A 242 -16.41 15.18 17.37
CA PHE A 242 -16.36 15.18 15.91
C PHE A 242 -15.65 16.41 15.35
N LEU A 243 -15.98 17.60 15.84
CA LEU A 243 -15.30 18.85 15.45
C LEU A 243 -13.81 18.80 15.78
N ALA A 244 -13.44 18.37 16.99
CA ALA A 244 -12.04 18.21 17.37
C ALA A 244 -11.30 17.19 16.50
N ALA A 245 -11.97 16.13 16.03
CA ALA A 245 -11.38 15.17 15.13
C ALA A 245 -11.16 15.73 13.71
N LEU A 246 -12.10 16.53 13.18
CA LEU A 246 -11.95 17.21 11.89
C LEU A 246 -10.75 18.18 11.87
N GLU A 247 -10.40 18.76 13.02
CA GLU A 247 -9.20 19.60 13.13
C GLU A 247 -7.88 18.85 12.88
N HIS A 248 -7.88 17.52 12.90
CA HIS A 248 -6.71 16.70 12.62
C HIS A 248 -6.62 16.25 11.15
N LEU A 249 -7.57 16.65 10.30
CA LEU A 249 -7.49 16.40 8.87
C LEU A 249 -6.39 17.24 8.22
N SER A 250 -5.84 16.75 7.12
CA SER A 250 -4.96 17.55 6.27
C SER A 250 -5.69 18.77 5.69
N ALA A 251 -4.95 19.82 5.30
CA ALA A 251 -5.52 21.04 4.73
C ALA A 251 -6.48 20.76 3.56
N ARG A 252 -6.14 19.81 2.68
CA ARG A 252 -6.98 19.38 1.56
C ARG A 252 -8.37 18.91 2.01
N TYR A 253 -8.45 18.06 3.03
CA TYR A 253 -9.73 17.54 3.49
C TYR A 253 -10.47 18.50 4.41
N LYS A 254 -9.77 19.39 5.13
CA LYS A 254 -10.43 20.53 5.81
C LYS A 254 -11.14 21.43 4.82
N GLU A 255 -10.49 21.72 3.69
CA GLU A 255 -11.06 22.53 2.62
C GLU A 255 -12.29 21.84 2.00
N MET A 256 -12.23 20.52 1.80
CA MET A 256 -13.38 19.73 1.32
C MET A 256 -14.59 19.89 2.24
N TRP A 257 -14.38 19.74 3.56
CA TRP A 257 -15.43 19.96 4.55
C TRP A 257 -15.95 21.41 4.55
N ARG A 258 -15.06 22.40 4.44
CA ARG A 258 -15.44 23.81 4.36
C ARG A 258 -16.35 24.10 3.17
N LEU A 259 -15.99 23.58 1.98
CA LEU A 259 -16.78 23.71 0.75
C LEU A 259 -18.15 23.06 0.88
N LEU A 260 -18.20 21.82 1.35
CA LEU A 260 -19.45 21.07 1.53
C LEU A 260 -20.38 21.77 2.52
N LEU A 261 -19.88 22.13 3.71
CA LEU A 261 -20.68 22.76 4.75
C LEU A 261 -21.17 24.15 4.31
N GLY A 262 -20.33 24.93 3.62
CA GLY A 262 -20.70 26.22 3.06
C GLY A 262 -21.78 26.12 1.99
N TYR A 263 -21.68 25.11 1.11
CA TYR A 263 -22.70 24.83 0.10
C TYR A 263 -24.05 24.46 0.73
N LEU A 264 -24.05 23.53 1.69
CA LEU A 264 -25.27 23.11 2.39
C LEU A 264 -25.94 24.25 3.15
N GLU A 265 -25.16 25.14 3.77
CA GLU A 265 -25.68 26.34 4.44
C GLU A 265 -26.38 27.27 3.44
N ALA A 266 -25.77 27.53 2.29
CA ALA A 266 -26.34 28.39 1.27
C ALA A 266 -27.63 27.78 0.67
N GLN A 267 -27.65 26.46 0.43
CA GLN A 267 -28.85 25.76 -0.04
C GLN A 267 -29.97 25.76 1.00
N CYS A 268 -29.64 25.55 2.28
CA CYS A 268 -30.62 25.61 3.38
C CYS A 268 -31.24 27.00 3.52
N ARG A 269 -30.49 28.08 3.29
CA ARG A 269 -31.05 29.44 3.29
C ARG A 269 -31.98 29.71 2.11
N ARG A 270 -31.72 29.09 0.96
CA ARG A 270 -32.48 29.31 -0.28
C ARG A 270 -33.76 28.47 -0.36
N HIS A 271 -33.70 27.23 0.14
CA HIS A 271 -34.75 26.23 -0.04
C HIS A 271 -35.24 25.60 1.27
N GLY A 272 -34.56 25.86 2.38
CA GLY A 272 -34.98 25.38 3.69
C GLY A 272 -36.17 26.15 4.25
N PRO A 273 -36.78 25.64 5.33
CA PRO A 273 -37.92 26.28 5.96
C PRO A 273 -37.55 27.68 6.49
N PRO A 274 -38.38 28.71 6.24
CA PRO A 274 -38.15 30.03 6.83
C PRO A 274 -38.23 29.92 8.35
N SER A 275 -37.28 30.53 9.06
CA SER A 275 -37.20 30.50 10.53
C SER A 275 -36.96 29.12 11.16
N ALA A 276 -36.29 28.21 10.45
CA ALA A 276 -35.89 26.91 10.99
C ALA A 276 -35.02 27.05 12.26
N SER A 277 -35.32 26.26 13.29
CA SER A 277 -34.41 26.03 14.40
C SER A 277 -33.10 25.38 13.92
N ALA A 278 -32.05 25.43 14.74
CA ALA A 278 -30.77 24.79 14.40
C ALA A 278 -30.93 23.29 14.12
N ALA A 279 -31.77 22.59 14.88
CA ALA A 279 -32.04 21.16 14.68
C ALA A 279 -32.78 20.88 13.37
N GLU A 280 -33.77 21.70 13.02
CA GLU A 280 -34.49 21.58 11.74
C GLU A 280 -33.56 21.86 10.55
N ALA A 281 -32.67 22.84 10.67
CA ALA A 281 -31.66 23.12 9.64
C ALA A 281 -30.68 21.96 9.47
N VAL A 282 -30.25 21.32 10.56
CA VAL A 282 -29.39 20.11 10.52
C VAL A 282 -30.12 18.96 9.81
N ALA A 283 -31.37 18.69 10.19
CA ALA A 283 -32.19 17.65 9.59
C ALA A 283 -32.39 17.89 8.09
N TRP A 284 -32.76 19.11 7.69
CA TRP A 284 -32.93 19.50 6.29
C TRP A 284 -31.66 19.24 5.46
N LYS A 285 -30.49 19.64 5.97
CA LYS A 285 -29.19 19.43 5.27
C LYS A 285 -28.86 17.95 5.10
N CYS A 286 -29.17 17.13 6.10
CA CYS A 286 -28.98 15.68 6.01
C CYS A 286 -29.94 15.06 4.99
N ASP A 287 -31.21 15.45 5.00
CA ASP A 287 -32.22 14.95 4.06
C ASP A 287 -31.93 15.38 2.62
N PHE A 288 -31.46 16.62 2.42
CA PHE A 288 -31.01 17.12 1.13
C PHE A 288 -29.95 16.21 0.50
N LEU A 289 -28.98 15.73 1.29
CA LEU A 289 -27.95 14.80 0.81
C LEU A 289 -28.43 13.35 0.73
N ARG A 290 -29.33 12.90 1.61
CA ARG A 290 -29.95 11.56 1.49
C ARG A 290 -30.71 11.40 0.18
N GLN A 291 -31.29 12.47 -0.34
CA GLN A 291 -31.96 12.49 -1.65
C GLN A 291 -30.95 12.49 -2.82
N ARG A 292 -29.68 12.79 -2.56
CA ARG A 292 -28.62 12.99 -3.57
C ARG A 292 -27.35 12.19 -3.24
N ARG A 293 -27.51 10.95 -2.78
CA ARG A 293 -26.39 10.11 -2.29
C ARG A 293 -25.30 9.87 -3.33
N CYS A 294 -25.66 9.80 -4.61
CA CYS A 294 -24.73 9.68 -5.73
C CYS A 294 -23.66 10.78 -5.75
N LEU A 295 -23.95 11.98 -5.21
CA LEU A 295 -22.99 13.07 -5.09
C LEU A 295 -21.72 12.66 -4.37
N PHE A 296 -21.79 11.76 -3.38
CA PHE A 296 -20.60 11.33 -2.65
C PHE A 296 -19.62 10.61 -3.57
N THR A 297 -20.13 9.80 -4.51
CA THR A 297 -19.29 9.13 -5.50
C THR A 297 -18.83 10.06 -6.61
N GLU A 298 -19.70 10.94 -7.11
CA GLU A 298 -19.37 11.85 -8.20
C GLU A 298 -18.39 12.95 -7.81
N LEU A 299 -18.50 13.47 -6.58
CA LEU A 299 -17.53 14.41 -6.02
C LEU A 299 -16.20 13.71 -5.67
N GLY A 300 -16.17 12.38 -5.60
CA GLY A 300 -15.01 11.60 -5.19
C GLY A 300 -14.79 11.54 -3.68
N ILE A 301 -15.80 11.86 -2.86
CA ILE A 301 -15.74 11.62 -1.40
C ILE A 301 -15.68 10.11 -1.13
N ILE A 302 -16.44 9.32 -1.89
CA ILE A 302 -16.32 7.87 -1.93
C ILE A 302 -15.84 7.47 -3.33
N ARG A 303 -14.61 7.00 -3.45
CA ARG A 303 -14.00 6.57 -4.71
C ARG A 303 -14.17 5.07 -4.90
N VAL A 304 -14.53 4.65 -6.11
CA VAL A 304 -14.57 3.24 -6.52
C VAL A 304 -13.48 3.01 -7.55
N GLU A 305 -12.54 2.11 -7.25
CA GLU A 305 -11.42 1.78 -8.12
C GLU A 305 -11.70 0.44 -8.83
N LEU A 306 -11.81 0.47 -10.15
CA LEU A 306 -12.11 -0.70 -10.97
C LEU A 306 -10.83 -1.42 -11.43
N ALA A 307 -10.90 -2.75 -11.52
CA ALA A 307 -9.78 -3.61 -11.92
C ALA A 307 -9.39 -3.47 -13.40
N GLU A 308 -10.37 -3.28 -14.28
CA GLU A 308 -10.18 -3.26 -15.74
C GLU A 308 -10.12 -1.84 -16.32
N SER A 309 -9.68 -0.84 -15.56
CA SER A 309 -9.44 0.48 -16.14
C SER A 309 -8.32 0.35 -17.18
N PRO A 310 -8.58 0.47 -18.52
CA PRO A 310 -7.52 0.50 -19.51
C PRO A 310 -6.47 1.50 -19.06
N VAL A 311 -5.24 1.02 -18.88
CA VAL A 311 -4.09 1.89 -18.74
C VAL A 311 -4.01 2.62 -20.07
N LEU A 312 -4.56 3.84 -20.10
CA LEU A 312 -4.51 4.67 -21.29
C LEU A 312 -3.04 4.79 -21.71
N PRO A 313 -2.72 4.74 -23.02
CA PRO A 313 -1.35 4.92 -23.48
C PRO A 313 -0.75 6.20 -22.89
N LEU A 314 0.24 6.03 -22.00
CA LEU A 314 0.83 7.07 -21.14
C LEU A 314 1.49 8.26 -21.86
N ALA A 315 1.41 8.36 -23.20
CA ALA A 315 2.28 9.23 -23.97
C ALA A 315 1.62 10.43 -24.65
N THR A 316 0.29 10.54 -24.72
CA THR A 316 -0.31 11.56 -25.62
C THR A 316 -1.62 12.21 -25.19
N THR A 317 -2.24 11.80 -24.08
CA THR A 317 -3.63 12.21 -23.81
C THR A 317 -3.85 13.02 -22.54
N GLU A 318 -2.84 13.23 -21.68
CA GLU A 318 -3.08 13.72 -20.31
C GLU A 318 -3.59 15.17 -20.22
N ARG A 319 -3.09 16.08 -21.07
CA ARG A 319 -3.51 17.49 -20.96
C ARG A 319 -4.95 17.70 -21.45
N ASN A 320 -5.33 17.04 -22.54
CA ASN A 320 -6.67 17.17 -23.11
C ASN A 320 -7.69 16.28 -22.37
N ALA A 321 -7.29 15.08 -21.93
CA ALA A 321 -8.16 14.19 -21.16
C ALA A 321 -8.50 14.75 -19.77
N SER A 322 -7.61 15.56 -19.18
CA SER A 322 -7.89 16.21 -17.89
C SER A 322 -9.03 17.23 -17.99
N GLU A 323 -9.04 18.07 -19.02
CA GLU A 323 -10.13 19.04 -19.22
C GLU A 323 -11.44 18.36 -19.57
N GLU A 324 -11.42 17.39 -20.49
CA GLU A 324 -12.62 16.64 -20.89
C GLU A 324 -13.19 15.82 -19.72
N SER A 325 -12.34 15.11 -18.97
CA SER A 325 -12.77 14.38 -17.77
C SER A 325 -13.33 15.32 -16.71
N THR A 326 -12.72 16.50 -16.51
CA THR A 326 -13.24 17.50 -15.57
C THR A 326 -14.61 18.01 -16.02
N GLN A 327 -14.81 18.24 -17.31
CA GLN A 327 -16.11 18.66 -17.87
C GLN A 327 -17.17 17.58 -17.72
N LEU A 328 -16.84 16.31 -18.00
CA LEU A 328 -17.75 15.17 -17.83
C LEU A 328 -18.15 14.99 -16.37
N THR A 329 -17.19 15.01 -15.45
CA THR A 329 -17.48 14.93 -14.02
C THR A 329 -18.33 16.12 -13.58
N SER A 330 -18.02 17.34 -14.04
CA SER A 330 -18.82 18.53 -13.73
C SER A 330 -20.27 18.36 -14.18
N LYS A 331 -20.52 17.83 -15.38
CA LYS A 331 -21.88 17.53 -15.88
C LYS A 331 -22.60 16.48 -15.04
N CYS A 332 -21.90 15.44 -14.55
CA CYS A 332 -22.51 14.44 -13.67
C CYS A 332 -22.91 15.05 -12.33
N VAL A 333 -21.99 15.79 -11.70
CA VAL A 333 -22.25 16.49 -10.43
C VAL A 333 -23.42 17.47 -10.59
N SER A 334 -23.46 18.26 -11.66
CA SER A 334 -24.59 19.17 -11.93
C SER A 334 -25.93 18.43 -12.01
N ARG A 335 -25.98 17.27 -12.69
CA ARG A 335 -27.19 16.44 -12.77
C ARG A 335 -27.63 15.94 -11.40
N SER A 336 -26.70 15.49 -10.56
CA SER A 336 -27.02 14.99 -9.22
C SER A 336 -27.35 16.08 -8.20
N LEU A 337 -26.85 17.30 -8.40
CA LEU A 337 -27.26 18.46 -7.62
C LEU A 337 -28.70 18.88 -7.97
N ASP A 338 -29.11 18.67 -9.22
CA ASP A 338 -30.38 19.16 -9.78
C ASP A 338 -30.51 20.69 -9.61
N ASP A 339 -29.38 21.41 -9.78
CA ASP A 339 -29.29 22.86 -9.64
C ASP A 339 -28.16 23.43 -10.51
N ASP A 340 -28.54 24.22 -11.51
CA ASP A 340 -27.62 24.91 -12.44
C ASP A 340 -27.19 26.30 -11.94
N SER A 341 -27.47 26.64 -10.68
CA SER A 341 -27.03 27.92 -10.11
C SER A 341 -25.52 28.09 -10.16
N GLU A 342 -25.06 29.34 -10.24
CA GLU A 342 -23.63 29.65 -10.20
C GLU A 342 -22.94 29.12 -8.93
N LEU A 343 -23.67 29.08 -7.82
CA LEU A 343 -23.21 28.49 -6.57
C LEU A 343 -22.91 27.00 -6.72
N SER A 344 -23.83 26.23 -7.31
CA SER A 344 -23.68 24.79 -7.52
C SER A 344 -22.56 24.48 -8.51
N ARG A 345 -22.44 25.24 -9.60
CA ARG A 345 -21.32 25.12 -10.56
C ARG A 345 -19.97 25.41 -9.90
N ARG A 346 -19.89 26.48 -9.10
CA ARG A 346 -18.67 26.82 -8.38
C ARG A 346 -18.29 25.76 -7.36
N PHE A 347 -19.25 25.29 -6.55
CA PHE A 347 -19.04 24.22 -5.58
C PHE A 347 -18.53 22.94 -6.26
N ALA A 348 -19.20 22.48 -7.31
CA ALA A 348 -18.81 21.30 -8.08
C ALA A 348 -17.38 21.44 -8.62
N ARG A 349 -17.05 22.57 -9.26
CA ARG A 349 -15.72 22.83 -9.79
C ARG A 349 -14.64 22.82 -8.71
N GLU A 350 -14.86 23.52 -7.60
CA GLU A 350 -13.88 23.58 -6.50
C GLU A 350 -13.68 22.20 -5.87
N MET A 351 -14.74 21.41 -5.67
CA MET A 351 -14.66 20.04 -5.16
C MET A 351 -13.94 19.09 -6.13
N ILE A 352 -14.23 19.14 -7.42
CA ILE A 352 -13.59 18.30 -8.45
C ILE A 352 -12.10 18.61 -8.52
N LEU A 353 -11.72 19.90 -8.54
CA LEU A 353 -10.31 20.30 -8.53
C LEU A 353 -9.61 19.86 -7.23
N LEU A 354 -10.32 19.90 -6.11
CA LEU A 354 -9.75 19.55 -4.81
C LEU A 354 -9.57 18.04 -4.64
N LEU A 355 -10.56 17.23 -5.02
CA LEU A 355 -10.54 15.78 -4.79
C LEU A 355 -9.96 15.00 -5.98
N CYS A 356 -9.90 15.62 -7.16
CA CYS A 356 -9.55 14.96 -8.42
C CYS A 356 -10.27 13.60 -8.52
N PRO A 357 -11.61 13.57 -8.47
CA PRO A 357 -12.35 12.33 -8.61
C PRO A 357 -11.82 11.61 -9.84
N GLY A 358 -11.33 10.38 -9.65
CA GLY A 358 -10.75 9.60 -10.74
C GLY A 358 -11.72 9.59 -11.91
N SER A 359 -11.21 9.73 -13.14
CA SER A 359 -12.04 9.57 -14.33
C SER A 359 -12.76 8.22 -14.22
N ARG A 360 -14.11 8.21 -14.25
CA ARG A 360 -15.02 7.06 -14.50
C ARG A 360 -16.12 6.91 -13.44
N CYS A 361 -17.20 7.67 -13.63
CA CYS A 361 -18.55 7.24 -13.27
C CYS A 361 -19.50 7.59 -14.41
N SER A 362 -19.42 6.90 -15.55
CA SER A 362 -20.53 6.87 -16.52
C SER A 362 -21.44 5.71 -16.16
N HIS A 363 -22.15 5.83 -15.03
CA HIS A 363 -23.05 4.76 -14.59
C HIS A 363 -24.33 4.68 -15.44
N ASP A 364 -24.66 5.74 -16.19
CA ASP A 364 -25.97 5.87 -16.85
C ASP A 364 -25.96 5.81 -18.39
N ASP A 365 -24.82 5.92 -19.07
CA ASP A 365 -24.79 5.77 -20.55
C ASP A 365 -24.61 4.32 -21.00
N HIS A 366 -24.46 3.38 -20.05
CA HIS A 366 -24.26 1.96 -20.38
C HIS A 366 -25.55 1.22 -20.73
N ASP A 367 -26.72 1.72 -20.34
CA ASP A 367 -28.00 1.04 -20.61
C ASP A 367 -28.58 1.33 -22.00
N GLN A 368 -28.06 2.31 -22.76
CA GLN A 368 -28.65 2.68 -24.07
C GLN A 368 -27.85 2.24 -25.31
N VAL A 369 -26.58 1.84 -25.20
CA VAL A 369 -25.82 1.31 -26.36
C VAL A 369 -26.01 -0.20 -26.46
N SER A 370 -27.25 -0.58 -26.81
CA SER A 370 -27.66 -1.94 -27.12
C SER A 370 -26.92 -2.49 -28.36
N GLY A 371 -25.99 -3.45 -28.18
CA GLY A 371 -25.49 -4.21 -29.33
C GLY A 371 -24.21 -5.06 -29.18
N CYS A 372 -23.31 -4.80 -28.23
CA CYS A 372 -21.99 -5.45 -28.22
C CYS A 372 -21.70 -6.30 -26.97
N GLY A 373 -22.05 -7.60 -27.06
CA GLY A 373 -21.51 -8.68 -26.22
C GLY A 373 -21.90 -8.69 -24.73
N PRO A 374 -21.78 -9.85 -24.03
CA PRO A 374 -21.87 -9.87 -22.57
C PRO A 374 -20.69 -9.09 -22.01
N GLN A 375 -20.91 -7.80 -21.76
CA GLN A 375 -19.95 -6.94 -21.08
C GLN A 375 -19.63 -7.57 -19.73
N ARG A 376 -18.34 -7.83 -19.51
CA ARG A 376 -17.86 -8.36 -18.24
C ARG A 376 -18.20 -7.33 -17.16
N ASN A 377 -19.03 -7.72 -16.20
CA ASN A 377 -19.23 -6.95 -14.97
C ASN A 377 -17.85 -6.61 -14.40
N GLY A 378 -17.50 -5.32 -14.35
CA GLY A 378 -16.16 -4.87 -13.96
C GLY A 378 -15.87 -5.24 -12.51
N ASP A 379 -14.77 -5.95 -12.26
CA ASP A 379 -14.32 -6.23 -10.89
C ASP A 379 -13.87 -4.94 -10.19
N VAL A 380 -14.17 -4.81 -8.89
CA VAL A 380 -13.78 -3.67 -8.06
C VAL A 380 -12.54 -4.02 -7.25
N ALA A 381 -11.47 -3.27 -7.45
CA ALA A 381 -10.21 -3.46 -6.75
C ALA A 381 -10.27 -2.93 -5.32
N GLN A 382 -10.81 -1.72 -5.13
CA GLN A 382 -11.00 -1.12 -3.81
C GLN A 382 -12.07 -0.03 -3.82
N VAL A 383 -12.57 0.32 -2.65
CA VAL A 383 -13.38 1.52 -2.41
C VAL A 383 -12.66 2.39 -1.37
N ILE A 384 -12.56 3.70 -1.59
CA ILE A 384 -11.89 4.63 -0.68
C ILE A 384 -12.90 5.66 -0.18
N PHE A 385 -13.02 5.80 1.13
CA PHE A 385 -13.84 6.81 1.77
C PHE A 385 -12.95 7.95 2.31
N LEU A 386 -12.99 9.12 1.68
CA LEU A 386 -12.14 10.27 1.94
C LEU A 386 -12.73 11.23 2.98
N GLY A 387 -11.85 12.04 3.59
CA GLY A 387 -12.23 13.11 4.51
C GLY A 387 -12.68 12.62 5.89
N LEU A 388 -12.40 11.37 6.23
CA LEU A 388 -12.73 10.78 7.52
C LEU A 388 -11.51 10.80 8.45
N PRO A 389 -11.55 11.51 9.59
CA PRO A 389 -10.46 11.49 10.55
C PRO A 389 -10.29 10.09 11.14
N ILE A 390 -9.07 9.56 11.16
CA ILE A 390 -8.79 8.22 11.72
C ILE A 390 -9.30 8.03 13.16
N ARG A 391 -9.34 9.12 13.95
CA ARG A 391 -9.84 9.10 15.33
C ARG A 391 -11.31 8.73 15.45
N LEU A 392 -12.10 8.95 14.41
CA LEU A 392 -13.53 8.62 14.39
C LEU A 392 -13.79 7.20 13.87
N PHE A 393 -12.78 6.50 13.35
CA PHE A 393 -12.96 5.20 12.72
C PHE A 393 -13.67 4.19 13.62
N THR A 394 -13.17 3.96 14.84
CA THR A 394 -13.80 2.98 15.74
C THR A 394 -15.24 3.39 16.09
N CYS A 395 -15.46 4.66 16.40
CA CYS A 395 -16.79 5.17 16.76
C CYS A 395 -17.82 4.97 15.64
N LEU A 396 -17.43 5.27 14.39
CA LEU A 396 -18.32 5.24 13.24
C LEU A 396 -18.50 3.83 12.65
N PHE A 397 -17.43 3.03 12.56
CA PHE A 397 -17.46 1.77 11.80
C PHE A 397 -17.70 0.53 12.66
N GLN A 398 -17.55 0.61 13.99
CA GLN A 398 -17.68 -0.57 14.85
C GLN A 398 -19.01 -1.30 14.69
N ARG A 399 -20.11 -0.57 14.50
CA ARG A 399 -21.45 -1.16 14.29
C ARG A 399 -21.63 -1.79 12.91
N HIS A 400 -20.74 -1.49 11.95
CA HIS A 400 -20.82 -1.95 10.57
C HIS A 400 -19.81 -3.06 10.25
N PHE A 401 -18.89 -3.41 11.15
CA PHE A 401 -17.88 -4.45 10.89
C PHE A 401 -18.48 -5.80 10.52
N GLU A 402 -19.58 -6.20 11.16
CA GLU A 402 -20.30 -7.42 10.77
C GLU A 402 -20.85 -7.33 9.35
N ALA A 403 -21.43 -6.19 8.96
CA ALA A 403 -21.95 -5.98 7.61
C ALA A 403 -20.83 -6.02 6.56
N PHE A 404 -19.69 -5.37 6.82
CA PHE A 404 -18.53 -5.41 5.93
C PHE A 404 -17.94 -6.80 5.78
N ALA A 405 -17.83 -7.54 6.89
CA ALA A 405 -17.37 -8.93 6.85
C ALA A 405 -18.32 -9.77 6.00
N ARG A 406 -19.64 -9.66 6.19
CA ARG A 406 -20.64 -10.35 5.36
C ARG A 406 -20.57 -10.01 3.87
N LEU A 407 -20.18 -8.78 3.55
CA LEU A 407 -19.89 -8.35 2.17
C LEU A 407 -18.56 -8.91 1.63
N GLY A 408 -17.75 -9.54 2.47
CA GLY A 408 -16.44 -10.08 2.11
C GLY A 408 -15.39 -8.99 1.90
N VAL A 409 -15.52 -7.85 2.59
CA VAL A 409 -14.58 -6.72 2.53
C VAL A 409 -13.99 -6.40 3.91
N THR A 410 -12.82 -5.76 3.92
CA THR A 410 -12.14 -5.32 5.13
C THR A 410 -11.86 -3.82 5.05
N ALA A 411 -12.19 -3.11 6.13
CA ALA A 411 -11.94 -1.68 6.28
C ALA A 411 -10.55 -1.43 6.88
N MET A 412 -9.75 -0.60 6.22
CA MET A 412 -8.39 -0.25 6.60
C MET A 412 -8.32 1.26 6.89
N PRO A 413 -8.24 1.68 8.15
CA PRO A 413 -8.18 3.09 8.49
C PRO A 413 -6.85 3.71 8.07
N GLN A 414 -6.92 4.90 7.49
CA GLN A 414 -5.80 5.75 7.10
C GLN A 414 -5.98 7.14 7.76
N PRO A 415 -4.94 7.99 7.84
CA PRO A 415 -5.02 9.26 8.57
C PRO A 415 -6.21 10.16 8.18
N ASN A 416 -6.61 10.17 6.90
CA ASN A 416 -7.69 11.01 6.37
C ASN A 416 -8.75 10.23 5.56
N SER A 417 -8.72 8.89 5.63
CA SER A 417 -9.53 8.05 4.76
C SER A 417 -9.72 6.66 5.35
N VAL A 418 -10.64 5.89 4.79
CA VAL A 418 -10.80 4.45 5.05
C VAL A 418 -10.81 3.74 3.71
N VAL A 419 -9.92 2.76 3.56
CA VAL A 419 -9.86 1.94 2.34
C VAL A 419 -10.56 0.61 2.58
N PHE A 420 -11.41 0.21 1.66
CA PHE A 420 -12.09 -1.07 1.64
C PHE A 420 -11.51 -1.93 0.54
N SER A 421 -11.00 -3.09 0.93
CA SER A 421 -10.47 -4.10 0.01
C SER A 421 -11.17 -5.43 0.25
N LYS A 422 -11.00 -6.37 -0.67
CA LYS A 422 -11.50 -7.73 -0.48
C LYS A 422 -10.87 -8.35 0.76
N MET A 423 -11.70 -8.98 1.59
CA MET A 423 -11.25 -9.66 2.80
C MET A 423 -10.23 -10.75 2.46
N GLY A 424 -9.14 -10.80 3.23
CA GLY A 424 -8.03 -11.74 3.02
C GLY A 424 -7.01 -11.31 1.97
N ILE A 425 -7.21 -10.17 1.30
CA ILE A 425 -6.24 -9.56 0.40
C ILE A 425 -5.46 -8.49 1.15
N SER A 426 -4.13 -8.54 1.02
CA SER A 426 -3.22 -7.56 1.63
C SER A 426 -1.93 -7.47 0.80
N LYS A 427 -0.99 -6.59 1.21
CA LYS A 427 0.32 -6.50 0.55
C LYS A 427 1.07 -7.85 0.50
N SER A 428 0.86 -8.74 1.47
CA SER A 428 1.50 -10.06 1.49
C SER A 428 0.93 -11.00 0.43
N THR A 429 -0.29 -10.75 -0.08
CA THR A 429 -0.92 -11.56 -1.12
C THR A 429 -0.06 -11.63 -2.37
N THR A 430 0.45 -10.49 -2.83
CA THR A 430 1.35 -10.43 -3.98
C THR A 430 2.63 -11.22 -3.74
N ILE A 431 3.27 -11.06 -2.57
CA ILE A 431 4.49 -11.80 -2.26
C ILE A 431 4.24 -13.31 -2.19
N ARG A 432 3.14 -13.74 -1.55
CA ARG A 432 2.75 -15.16 -1.50
C ARG A 432 2.52 -15.73 -2.90
N TYR A 433 1.95 -14.96 -3.81
CA TYR A 433 1.78 -15.37 -5.20
C TYR A 433 3.12 -15.49 -5.92
N LEU A 434 3.98 -14.46 -5.83
CA LEU A 434 5.27 -14.43 -6.50
C LEU A 434 6.27 -15.47 -5.96
N VAL A 435 6.16 -15.86 -4.68
CA VAL A 435 7.00 -16.90 -4.04
C VAL A 435 6.38 -18.29 -4.13
N GLY A 436 5.05 -18.36 -4.20
CA GLY A 436 4.31 -19.61 -4.16
C GLY A 436 4.77 -20.56 -5.24
N PRO A 437 4.81 -21.87 -4.98
CA PRO A 437 5.23 -22.81 -6.01
C PRO A 437 4.33 -22.63 -7.21
N ALA A 438 4.94 -22.64 -8.40
CA ALA A 438 4.20 -22.89 -9.63
C ALA A 438 3.37 -24.13 -9.34
N LEU A 439 2.04 -23.98 -9.29
CA LEU A 439 1.20 -25.16 -9.14
C LEU A 439 1.68 -26.10 -10.24
N LEU A 440 2.04 -27.31 -9.84
CA LEU A 440 2.31 -28.39 -10.77
C LEU A 440 0.99 -28.62 -11.50
N SER A 441 0.69 -27.79 -12.49
CA SER A 441 -0.24 -28.10 -13.55
C SER A 441 0.24 -29.46 -14.02
N GLY A 442 -0.55 -30.50 -13.74
CA GLY A 442 -0.20 -31.92 -13.80
C GLY A 442 0.23 -32.46 -15.17
N HIS A 443 0.71 -31.59 -16.04
CA HIS A 443 1.42 -31.88 -17.27
C HIS A 443 2.92 -31.67 -17.06
N ALA A 444 3.50 -32.43 -16.13
CA ALA A 444 4.93 -32.64 -16.06
C ALA A 444 5.35 -33.43 -17.31
N GLY A 445 5.60 -32.74 -18.42
CA GLY A 445 6.03 -33.42 -19.65
C GLY A 445 6.01 -32.61 -20.95
N VAL A 446 5.40 -31.41 -20.99
CA VAL A 446 5.45 -30.59 -22.22
C VAL A 446 6.61 -29.58 -22.12
N PRO A 447 7.65 -29.68 -22.97
CA PRO A 447 8.75 -28.72 -23.00
C PRO A 447 8.23 -27.29 -23.18
N ARG A 448 8.81 -26.34 -22.44
CA ARG A 448 8.53 -24.88 -22.46
C ARG A 448 8.60 -24.21 -23.85
N GLN A 449 9.00 -24.93 -24.90
CA GLN A 449 9.43 -24.37 -26.17
C GLN A 449 8.29 -24.03 -27.16
N GLN A 450 7.05 -24.45 -26.91
CA GLN A 450 5.94 -24.28 -27.89
C GLN A 450 4.80 -23.32 -27.51
N GLN A 451 4.74 -22.75 -26.30
CA GLN A 451 3.76 -21.68 -26.03
C GLN A 451 4.31 -20.31 -26.42
N ARG A 452 4.60 -20.12 -27.71
CA ARG A 452 4.88 -18.79 -28.27
C ARG A 452 3.59 -17.96 -28.18
N GLY A 453 3.60 -16.90 -27.37
CA GLY A 453 2.54 -15.91 -27.28
C GLY A 453 1.77 -15.85 -25.95
N LYS A 454 1.98 -16.78 -25.01
CA LYS A 454 1.40 -16.67 -23.66
C LYS A 454 2.44 -16.11 -22.70
N ALA A 455 2.13 -14.98 -22.06
CA ALA A 455 2.94 -14.40 -21.01
C ALA A 455 3.32 -15.46 -19.96
N SER A 456 4.60 -15.53 -19.61
CA SER A 456 5.09 -16.43 -18.56
C SER A 456 4.36 -16.15 -17.24
N SER A 457 3.90 -17.20 -16.56
CA SER A 457 3.31 -17.06 -15.22
C SER A 457 4.32 -16.41 -14.28
N LEU A 458 3.87 -15.40 -13.53
CA LEU A 458 4.66 -14.74 -12.48
C LEU A 458 4.66 -15.52 -11.15
N ARG A 459 3.92 -16.62 -11.06
CA ARG A 459 3.85 -17.42 -9.84
C ARG A 459 5.18 -18.15 -9.61
N GLY A 460 5.78 -17.97 -8.44
CA GLY A 460 7.03 -18.63 -8.06
C GLY A 460 8.30 -18.05 -8.68
N VAL A 461 8.23 -16.86 -9.28
CA VAL A 461 9.40 -16.17 -9.86
C VAL A 461 10.35 -15.58 -8.82
N VAL A 462 9.88 -15.35 -7.58
CA VAL A 462 10.68 -14.80 -6.49
C VAL A 462 11.34 -15.91 -5.68
N ASN A 463 12.66 -15.98 -5.75
CA ASN A 463 13.47 -16.78 -4.82
C ASN A 463 13.79 -15.95 -3.57
N LEU A 464 13.18 -16.31 -2.43
CA LEU A 464 13.38 -15.61 -1.15
C LEU A 464 14.85 -15.50 -0.71
N THR A 465 15.70 -16.44 -1.10
CA THR A 465 17.13 -16.42 -0.73
C THR A 465 17.94 -15.37 -1.50
N ARG A 466 17.33 -14.77 -2.53
CA ARG A 466 17.88 -13.70 -3.36
C ARG A 466 16.91 -12.52 -3.44
N ALA A 467 16.05 -12.38 -2.44
CA ALA A 467 15.10 -11.28 -2.35
C ALA A 467 15.34 -10.48 -1.08
N VAL A 468 15.00 -9.20 -1.11
CA VAL A 468 14.97 -8.31 0.05
C VAL A 468 13.72 -7.45 -0.01
N ALA A 469 13.06 -7.27 1.13
CA ALA A 469 11.95 -6.35 1.27
C ALA A 469 12.38 -5.03 1.92
N ILE A 470 11.74 -3.91 1.57
CA ILE A 470 11.98 -2.61 2.19
C ILE A 470 10.66 -1.86 2.44
N GLY A 471 10.53 -1.19 3.57
CA GLY A 471 9.34 -0.43 3.95
C GLY A 471 9.56 0.49 5.16
N ASP A 472 8.69 1.47 5.34
CA ASP A 472 8.81 2.49 6.39
C ASP A 472 7.94 2.19 7.63
N ASN A 473 6.90 1.38 7.48
CA ASN A 473 5.91 1.13 8.54
C ASN A 473 5.73 -0.38 8.84
N PRO A 474 6.76 -1.06 9.38
CA PRO A 474 6.72 -2.51 9.63
C PRO A 474 5.65 -2.95 10.63
N HIS A 475 5.06 -2.02 11.37
CA HIS A 475 4.10 -2.30 12.44
C HIS A 475 2.64 -2.12 11.99
N THR A 476 2.38 -1.53 10.83
CA THR A 476 1.02 -1.29 10.30
C THR A 476 0.92 -1.78 8.86
N THR A 477 1.03 -0.88 7.89
CA THR A 477 0.74 -1.16 6.48
C THR A 477 1.76 -2.12 5.87
N ASP A 478 3.02 -2.07 6.30
CA ASP A 478 4.09 -2.94 5.80
C ASP A 478 4.33 -4.17 6.66
N TYR A 479 3.54 -4.36 7.73
CA TYR A 479 3.59 -5.58 8.54
C TYR A 479 3.53 -6.84 7.68
N GLU A 480 2.67 -6.80 6.67
CA GLU A 480 2.47 -7.86 5.68
C GLU A 480 3.73 -8.21 4.88
N LEU A 481 4.69 -7.30 4.76
CA LEU A 481 5.99 -7.57 4.13
C LEU A 481 6.97 -8.26 5.11
N THR A 482 6.73 -8.16 6.41
CA THR A 482 7.59 -8.73 7.46
C THR A 482 7.28 -10.19 7.80
N VAL A 483 6.08 -10.68 7.43
CA VAL A 483 5.55 -12.01 7.83
C VAL A 483 6.27 -13.21 7.19
N PHE A 484 7.31 -12.97 6.39
CA PHE A 484 8.08 -13.99 5.67
C PHE A 484 9.44 -14.20 6.36
N PRO A 485 9.61 -15.22 7.22
CA PRO A 485 10.81 -15.34 8.06
C PRO A 485 12.13 -15.51 7.30
N ARG A 486 12.06 -15.95 6.02
CA ARG A 486 13.20 -16.12 5.13
C ARG A 486 13.49 -14.90 4.25
N LEU A 487 12.62 -13.90 4.26
CA LEU A 487 12.78 -12.66 3.51
C LEU A 487 13.32 -11.59 4.47
N PRO A 488 14.56 -11.11 4.28
CA PRO A 488 15.05 -9.96 5.02
C PRO A 488 14.15 -8.76 4.74
N PHE A 489 13.70 -8.09 5.80
CA PHE A 489 12.94 -6.85 5.72
C PHE A 489 13.78 -5.69 6.24
N VAL A 490 14.03 -4.70 5.40
CA VAL A 490 14.78 -3.49 5.74
C VAL A 490 13.80 -2.39 6.11
N SER A 491 13.76 -2.04 7.40
CA SER A 491 12.94 -0.94 7.91
C SER A 491 13.66 0.39 7.74
N VAL A 492 13.00 1.32 7.06
CA VAL A 492 13.45 2.72 6.91
C VAL A 492 12.65 3.69 7.78
N GLU A 493 11.88 3.18 8.75
CA GLU A 493 11.13 3.99 9.74
C GLU A 493 12.02 5.07 10.38
N ILE A 494 11.52 6.30 10.51
CA ILE A 494 12.28 7.37 11.22
C ILE A 494 12.64 6.93 12.64
N ALA A 495 13.91 7.10 13.03
CA ALA A 495 14.45 6.65 14.32
C ALA A 495 13.70 7.21 15.53
N ALA A 496 13.28 8.48 15.47
CA ALA A 496 12.48 9.10 16.51
C ALA A 496 11.09 8.45 16.65
N LYS A 497 10.43 8.10 15.54
CA LYS A 497 9.13 7.38 15.54
C LYS A 497 9.29 6.00 16.18
N ARG A 498 10.32 5.25 15.74
CA ARG A 498 10.65 3.93 16.29
C ARG A 498 10.93 3.95 17.79
N ARG A 499 11.79 4.88 18.26
CA ARG A 499 12.10 5.04 19.70
C ARG A 499 10.85 5.33 20.52
N ARG A 500 10.00 6.27 20.08
CA ARG A 500 8.74 6.59 20.77
C ARG A 500 7.82 5.38 20.87
N ARG A 501 7.73 4.57 19.80
CA ARG A 501 6.96 3.32 19.79
C ARG A 501 7.52 2.31 20.79
N HIS A 502 8.83 2.09 20.82
CA HIS A 502 9.48 1.19 21.79
C HIS A 502 9.33 1.62 23.24
N THR A 503 9.34 2.93 23.51
CA THR A 503 9.05 3.46 24.84
C THR A 503 7.62 3.12 25.25
N ARG A 504 6.63 3.29 24.36
CA ARG A 504 5.23 2.92 24.64
C ARG A 504 5.05 1.42 24.86
N ILE A 505 5.72 0.58 24.07
CA ILE A 505 5.68 -0.88 24.23
C ILE A 505 6.27 -1.26 25.58
N SER A 506 7.43 -0.72 25.94
CA SER A 506 8.07 -0.99 27.23
C SER A 506 7.25 -0.50 28.43
N ALA A 507 6.48 0.58 28.26
CA ALA A 507 5.56 1.09 29.27
C ALA A 507 4.24 0.31 29.35
N SER A 508 3.91 -0.50 28.33
CA SER A 508 2.71 -1.33 28.35
C SER A 508 2.96 -2.57 29.22
N ALA A 509 2.11 -2.80 30.21
CA ALA A 509 2.16 -4.00 31.04
C ALA A 509 1.82 -5.30 30.26
N VAL A 510 1.42 -5.19 28.99
CA VAL A 510 1.04 -6.33 28.14
C VAL A 510 2.29 -6.93 27.52
N VAL A 511 2.80 -8.01 28.10
CA VAL A 511 3.85 -8.84 27.49
C VAL A 511 3.26 -9.55 26.27
N GLN A 512 3.56 -9.06 25.07
CA GLN A 512 3.22 -9.75 23.83
C GLN A 512 4.29 -10.81 23.53
N THR A 513 3.90 -12.09 23.58
CA THR A 513 4.79 -13.21 23.22
C THR A 513 4.83 -13.48 21.71
N THR A 514 3.87 -12.95 20.97
CA THR A 514 3.78 -13.11 19.51
C THR A 514 3.65 -11.75 18.83
N PRO A 515 4.40 -11.48 17.74
CA PRO A 515 4.24 -10.25 16.97
C PRO A 515 2.82 -10.19 16.41
N ARG A 516 2.04 -9.21 16.85
CA ARG A 516 0.74 -8.88 16.26
C ARG A 516 0.86 -7.55 15.53
N GLN A 517 0.20 -7.44 14.37
CA GLN A 517 0.09 -6.17 13.66
C GLN A 517 -0.50 -5.09 14.60
N GLY A 518 -0.02 -3.86 14.48
CA GLY A 518 -0.57 -2.68 15.14
C GLY A 518 0.47 -1.79 15.81
N LEU A 519 -0.01 -0.71 16.44
CA LEU A 519 0.82 0.33 17.06
C LEU A 519 1.72 -0.17 18.20
N LEU A 520 1.39 -1.33 18.78
CA LEU A 520 2.15 -1.96 19.86
C LEU A 520 2.98 -3.16 19.38
N MET A 521 3.11 -3.37 18.06
CA MET A 521 3.96 -4.42 17.53
C MET A 521 5.42 -4.18 17.96
N ASP A 522 6.00 -5.17 18.64
CA ASP A 522 7.41 -5.17 18.99
C ASP A 522 8.25 -5.79 17.87
N ASP A 523 8.77 -4.94 16.99
CA ASP A 523 9.67 -5.32 15.89
C ASP A 523 11.02 -5.89 16.37
N ARG A 524 11.37 -5.77 17.66
CA ARG A 524 12.56 -6.43 18.22
C ARG A 524 12.45 -7.95 18.21
N LEU A 525 11.23 -8.49 18.11
CA LEU A 525 10.96 -9.93 18.04
C LEU A 525 11.12 -10.51 16.62
N LEU A 526 11.25 -9.66 15.60
CA LEU A 526 11.35 -10.07 14.20
C LEU A 526 12.80 -10.30 13.80
N LYS A 527 13.22 -11.56 13.73
CA LYS A 527 14.62 -11.94 13.41
C LYS A 527 15.06 -11.57 11.99
N ASN A 528 14.11 -11.45 11.08
CA ASN A 528 14.35 -11.08 9.68
C ASN A 528 14.30 -9.56 9.45
N LEU A 529 14.05 -8.75 10.49
CA LEU A 529 13.99 -7.30 10.37
C LEU A 529 15.37 -6.67 10.62
N LEU A 530 15.82 -5.87 9.65
CA LEU A 530 17.03 -5.06 9.70
C LEU A 530 16.60 -3.59 9.72
N TYR A 531 17.13 -2.80 10.64
CA TYR A 531 16.75 -1.40 10.76
C TYR A 531 17.83 -0.48 10.18
N VAL A 532 17.42 0.44 9.30
CA VAL A 532 18.26 1.47 8.68
C VAL A 532 17.79 2.87 9.11
N GLY A 533 16.48 3.12 8.99
CA GLY A 533 15.86 4.43 9.20
C GLY A 533 16.11 5.44 8.08
N GLY A 534 15.50 6.62 8.16
CA GLY A 534 15.77 7.71 7.21
C GLY A 534 14.88 7.77 5.98
N GLU A 535 13.78 7.01 5.94
CA GLU A 535 12.82 6.98 4.82
C GLU A 535 13.54 6.78 3.47
N GLU A 536 13.25 7.60 2.46
CA GLU A 536 13.83 7.48 1.11
C GLU A 536 15.37 7.65 1.06
N ASP A 537 15.95 8.48 1.94
CA ASP A 537 17.42 8.64 2.03
C ASP A 537 18.08 7.36 2.56
N GLY A 538 17.44 6.76 3.58
CA GLY A 538 17.83 5.47 4.13
C GLY A 538 17.77 4.35 3.08
N SER A 539 16.69 4.31 2.30
CA SER A 539 16.52 3.38 1.18
C SER A 539 17.62 3.55 0.14
N ALA A 540 17.86 4.78 -0.32
CA ALA A 540 18.89 5.06 -1.32
C ALA A 540 20.28 4.63 -0.85
N MET A 541 20.62 4.92 0.41
CA MET A 541 21.91 4.55 0.98
C MET A 541 22.06 3.04 1.18
N PHE A 542 21.02 2.36 1.68
CA PHE A 542 21.01 0.90 1.79
C PHE A 542 21.20 0.24 0.43
N LEU A 543 20.42 0.64 -0.57
CA LEU A 543 20.50 0.06 -1.92
C LEU A 543 21.87 0.32 -2.56
N THR A 544 22.45 1.50 -2.36
CA THR A 544 23.80 1.82 -2.86
C THR A 544 24.83 0.91 -2.22
N GLY A 545 24.82 0.78 -0.89
CA GLY A 545 25.72 -0.11 -0.17
C GLY A 545 25.55 -1.59 -0.56
N LEU A 546 24.32 -2.03 -0.84
CA LEU A 546 24.03 -3.38 -1.31
C LEU A 546 24.66 -3.63 -2.69
N MET A 547 24.44 -2.70 -3.62
CA MET A 547 25.00 -2.79 -4.98
C MET A 547 26.52 -2.83 -4.98
N ASP A 548 27.15 -2.03 -4.12
CA ASP A 548 28.62 -1.97 -4.04
C ASP A 548 29.20 -3.23 -3.38
N ARG A 549 28.55 -3.78 -2.35
CA ARG A 549 28.93 -5.07 -1.74
C ARG A 549 28.78 -6.25 -2.69
N LEU A 550 27.75 -6.22 -3.53
CA LEU A 550 27.55 -7.19 -4.60
C LEU A 550 28.46 -6.91 -5.81
N ARG A 551 29.27 -5.84 -5.81
CA ARG A 551 30.13 -5.45 -6.93
C ARG A 551 29.33 -5.38 -8.23
N VAL A 552 28.16 -4.75 -8.20
CA VAL A 552 27.35 -4.54 -9.40
C VAL A 552 27.95 -3.37 -10.19
N PRO A 553 28.09 -3.45 -11.52
CA PRO A 553 28.63 -2.34 -12.32
C PRO A 553 27.87 -1.01 -12.14
N SER A 554 28.58 0.10 -12.31
CA SER A 554 27.96 1.43 -12.44
C SER A 554 27.46 1.67 -13.87
N LEU A 555 26.55 2.63 -14.04
CA LEU A 555 25.77 2.88 -15.26
C LEU A 555 26.57 3.39 -16.49
N GLY A 556 27.91 3.44 -16.43
CA GLY A 556 28.76 4.08 -17.46
C GLY A 556 29.56 3.15 -18.37
N GLY A 557 29.50 1.83 -18.19
CA GLY A 557 30.27 0.88 -19.00
C GLY A 557 29.48 0.37 -20.21
N THR A 558 29.91 0.70 -21.43
CA THR A 558 29.32 0.27 -22.73
C THR A 558 29.43 -1.25 -23.01
N ARG A 559 29.63 -2.11 -22.01
CA ARG A 559 29.98 -3.52 -22.22
C ARG A 559 28.76 -4.43 -22.11
N ARG A 560 28.18 -4.75 -23.27
CA ARG A 560 26.95 -5.55 -23.43
C ARG A 560 27.16 -7.07 -23.45
N GLU A 561 28.37 -7.59 -23.20
CA GLU A 561 28.74 -8.93 -23.73
C GLU A 561 29.22 -9.99 -22.73
N ALA A 562 29.08 -9.82 -21.42
CA ALA A 562 29.33 -10.95 -20.51
C ALA A 562 28.23 -11.08 -19.44
N LEU A 563 27.40 -12.13 -19.58
CA LEU A 563 26.55 -12.63 -18.50
C LEU A 563 27.45 -13.10 -17.36
N GLY A 564 27.74 -12.21 -16.42
CA GLY A 564 28.42 -12.57 -15.17
C GLY A 564 27.58 -13.58 -14.37
N PRO A 565 28.21 -14.37 -13.50
CA PRO A 565 27.48 -15.31 -12.66
C PRO A 565 26.50 -14.56 -11.74
N SER A 566 25.39 -15.23 -11.46
CA SER A 566 24.41 -14.78 -10.48
C SER A 566 25.03 -14.86 -9.07
N ALA A 567 24.79 -13.86 -8.24
CA ALA A 567 25.23 -13.88 -6.84
C ALA A 567 24.68 -15.10 -6.09
N GLU A 568 25.56 -15.86 -5.44
CA GLU A 568 25.19 -16.97 -4.58
C GLU A 568 24.28 -16.50 -3.42
N PRO A 569 23.29 -17.29 -2.99
CA PRO A 569 22.36 -16.91 -1.93
C PRO A 569 23.03 -16.44 -0.62
N ALA A 570 24.09 -17.13 -0.19
CA ALA A 570 24.83 -16.76 1.03
C ALA A 570 25.54 -15.40 0.89
N THR A 571 26.14 -15.14 -0.28
CA THR A 571 26.76 -13.85 -0.61
C THR A 571 25.73 -12.73 -0.61
N PHE A 572 24.55 -12.97 -1.21
CA PHE A 572 23.46 -12.00 -1.22
C PHE A 572 22.96 -11.66 0.19
N ALA A 573 22.69 -12.67 1.02
CA ALA A 573 22.25 -12.48 2.39
C ALA A 573 23.29 -11.71 3.24
N SER A 574 24.57 -12.05 3.11
CA SER A 574 25.68 -11.34 3.77
C SER A 574 25.76 -9.87 3.31
N ALA A 575 25.62 -9.62 2.00
CA ALA A 575 25.63 -8.28 1.44
C ALA A 575 24.47 -7.42 1.97
N VAL A 576 23.26 -7.99 2.06
CA VAL A 576 22.08 -7.32 2.63
C VAL A 576 22.32 -6.91 4.09
N ALA A 577 22.78 -7.84 4.93
CA ALA A 577 23.06 -7.54 6.34
C ALA A 577 24.15 -6.48 6.50
N GLY A 578 25.23 -6.58 5.72
CA GLY A 578 26.32 -5.61 5.73
C GLY A 578 25.90 -4.22 5.25
N ALA A 579 25.10 -4.13 4.19
CA ALA A 579 24.60 -2.87 3.66
C ALA A 579 23.66 -2.17 4.64
N ALA A 580 22.77 -2.93 5.30
CA ALA A 580 21.86 -2.39 6.30
C ALA A 580 22.61 -1.80 7.51
N ALA A 581 23.62 -2.52 8.02
CA ALA A 581 24.42 -2.04 9.14
C ALA A 581 25.20 -0.76 8.81
N GLU A 582 25.75 -0.67 7.59
CA GLU A 582 26.48 0.52 7.12
C GLU A 582 25.55 1.72 6.94
N ALA A 583 24.39 1.52 6.32
CA ALA A 583 23.40 2.57 6.15
C ALA A 583 22.87 3.06 7.52
N PHE A 584 22.57 2.16 8.46
CA PHE A 584 22.17 2.54 9.82
C PHE A 584 23.21 3.40 10.54
N ALA A 585 24.49 3.03 10.45
CA ALA A 585 25.57 3.77 11.08
C ALA A 585 25.68 5.21 10.53
N ARG A 586 25.54 5.36 9.20
CA ARG A 586 25.55 6.67 8.54
C ARG A 586 24.32 7.51 8.89
N MET A 587 23.12 6.92 8.83
CA MET A 587 21.88 7.63 9.18
C MET A 587 21.86 8.10 10.63
N SER A 588 22.45 7.32 11.55
CA SER A 588 22.51 7.68 12.97
C SER A 588 23.52 8.81 13.24
N GLY A 589 24.60 8.88 12.47
CA GLY A 589 25.63 9.92 12.61
C GLY A 589 25.20 11.31 12.12
N CYS A 590 24.28 11.39 11.15
CA CYS A 590 23.79 12.67 10.63
C CYS A 590 22.84 13.42 11.58
N SER A 591 22.34 12.77 12.65
CA SER A 591 21.33 13.35 13.54
C SER A 591 21.88 14.34 14.59
N SER A 592 23.20 14.60 14.62
CA SER A 592 23.81 15.52 15.61
C SER A 592 24.05 16.95 15.11
N HIS A 593 23.61 17.29 13.89
CA HIS A 593 23.87 18.61 13.27
C HIS A 593 22.61 19.39 12.86
N LEU A 594 21.43 18.96 13.31
CA LEU A 594 20.16 19.69 13.23
C LEU A 594 19.61 19.87 14.65
#